data_AF-A0A957JT04-F1
#
_entry.id   AF-A0A957JT04-F1
#
_cell.length_a   1.000
_cell.length_b   1.000
_cell.length_c   1.000
_cell.angle_alpha   90.00
_cell.angle_beta   90.00
_cell.angle_gamma   90.00
#
_symmetry.space_group_name_H-M   'P 1'
#
loop_
_entity.id
_entity.type
_entity.pdbx_description
1 polymer ?
#
loop_
_entity_poly.entity_id
_entity_poly.type
_entity_poly.pdbx_seq_one_letter_code
_entity_poly.pdbx_strand_id
1 'polypeptide(L)'
;FIALLNYRTKLFHILLVSFLITSMLATPLLRAQEVHAFGERQRERQVASEADAQKAEEQNKAQEAANTSTWLPNTPPAAQPNTHQLTQPASNSTQSPISNLQSPTDADLTTTDTDGDGLSDADELVWKSCPQTGLADVRCTGVADSTDSDGDGLTDGQEVNQLGTVPILADTDGDGIEDKVEVEGYTDSNGVDWYLDPYALDSNKDGL
;
A
#
# COMPACT_ATOMS: atom_id res chain seq x y z
N PHE A 1 83.74 -41.54 -6.65
CA PHE A 1 82.49 -41.84 -5.92
C PHE A 1 82.02 -40.66 -5.05
N ILE A 2 82.90 -40.00 -4.29
CA ILE A 2 82.54 -38.88 -3.37
C ILE A 2 81.94 -37.64 -4.07
N ALA A 3 82.41 -37.26 -5.27
CA ALA A 3 81.89 -36.09 -6.00
C ALA A 3 80.43 -36.24 -6.50
N LEU A 4 80.00 -37.46 -6.82
CA LEU A 4 78.62 -37.75 -7.29
C LEU A 4 77.61 -37.66 -6.14
N LEU A 5 77.99 -38.03 -4.91
CA LEU A 5 77.14 -37.88 -3.73
C LEU A 5 76.90 -36.40 -3.37
N ASN A 6 77.94 -35.57 -3.45
CA ASN A 6 77.84 -34.12 -3.19
C ASN A 6 77.02 -33.36 -4.25
N TYR A 7 76.95 -33.87 -5.48
CA TYR A 7 76.10 -33.28 -6.52
C TYR A 7 74.61 -33.60 -6.30
N ARG A 8 74.30 -34.85 -5.92
CA ARG A 8 72.92 -35.26 -5.63
C ARG A 8 72.34 -34.53 -4.42
N THR A 9 73.12 -34.33 -3.36
CA THR A 9 72.65 -33.57 -2.19
C THR A 9 72.39 -32.11 -2.53
N LYS A 10 73.27 -31.43 -3.28
CA LYS A 10 73.04 -30.05 -3.73
C LYS A 10 71.78 -29.91 -4.59
N LEU A 11 71.53 -30.86 -5.50
CA LEU A 11 70.32 -30.87 -6.32
C LEU A 11 69.05 -31.00 -5.46
N PHE A 12 69.06 -31.87 -4.45
CA PHE A 12 67.96 -31.99 -3.49
C PHE A 12 67.69 -30.70 -2.72
N HIS A 13 68.74 -29.98 -2.30
CA HIS A 13 68.58 -28.71 -1.60
C HIS A 13 67.99 -27.62 -2.51
N ILE A 14 68.39 -27.58 -3.79
CA ILE A 14 67.83 -26.64 -4.78
C ILE A 14 66.34 -26.91 -5.00
N LEU A 15 65.93 -28.18 -5.13
CA LEU A 15 64.52 -28.54 -5.28
C LEU A 15 63.70 -28.21 -4.03
N LEU A 16 64.24 -28.45 -2.84
CA LEU A 16 63.57 -28.14 -1.57
C LEU A 16 63.40 -26.62 -1.37
N VAL A 17 64.42 -25.83 -1.69
CA VAL A 17 64.33 -24.36 -1.66
C VAL A 17 63.34 -23.85 -2.69
N SER A 18 63.34 -24.40 -3.91
CA SER A 18 62.36 -24.05 -4.94
C SER A 18 60.93 -24.36 -4.49
N PHE A 19 60.69 -25.53 -3.89
CA PHE A 19 59.38 -25.93 -3.38
C PHE A 19 58.90 -25.00 -2.26
N LEU A 20 59.78 -24.64 -1.32
CA LEU A 20 59.47 -23.69 -0.24
C LEU A 20 59.12 -22.30 -0.78
N ILE A 21 59.89 -21.80 -1.76
CA ILE A 21 59.62 -20.51 -2.41
C ILE A 21 58.28 -20.56 -3.14
N THR A 22 58.01 -21.61 -3.94
CA THR A 22 56.71 -21.74 -4.61
C THR A 22 55.55 -21.86 -3.64
N SER A 23 55.74 -22.55 -2.51
CA SER A 23 54.73 -22.66 -1.46
C SER A 23 54.46 -21.28 -0.84
N MET A 24 55.50 -20.49 -0.55
CA MET A 24 55.36 -19.16 0.04
C MET A 24 54.74 -18.12 -0.90
N LEU A 25 54.88 -18.26 -2.22
CA LEU A 25 54.22 -17.37 -3.18
C LEU A 25 52.81 -17.84 -3.56
N ALA A 26 52.57 -19.14 -3.70
CA ALA A 26 51.29 -19.66 -4.17
C ALA A 26 50.21 -19.67 -3.08
N THR A 27 50.55 -20.08 -1.85
CA THR A 27 49.56 -20.14 -0.76
C THR A 27 48.87 -18.81 -0.42
N PRO A 28 49.55 -17.64 -0.37
CA PRO A 28 48.85 -16.37 -0.11
C PRO A 28 47.94 -15.94 -1.27
N LEU A 29 48.27 -16.28 -2.52
CA LEU A 29 47.44 -15.94 -3.69
C LEU A 29 46.12 -16.71 -3.69
N LEU A 30 46.14 -18.01 -3.38
CA LEU A 30 44.91 -18.80 -3.28
C LEU A 30 44.00 -18.31 -2.14
N ARG A 31 44.58 -18.01 -0.97
CA ARG A 31 43.81 -17.48 0.17
C ARG A 31 43.20 -16.11 -0.11
N ALA A 32 43.87 -15.26 -0.89
CA ALA A 32 43.34 -13.94 -1.24
C ALA A 32 42.06 -14.02 -2.10
N GLN A 33 41.99 -14.98 -3.03
CA GLN A 33 40.78 -15.17 -3.87
C GLN A 33 39.59 -15.68 -3.05
N GLU A 34 39.82 -16.60 -2.12
CA GLU A 34 38.76 -17.12 -1.24
C GLU A 34 38.19 -16.03 -0.32
N VAL A 35 39.04 -15.16 0.22
CA VAL A 35 38.62 -14.05 1.09
C VAL A 35 37.82 -13.01 0.31
N HIS A 36 38.17 -12.74 -0.95
CA HIS A 36 37.39 -11.84 -1.80
C HIS A 36 35.99 -12.38 -2.08
N ALA A 37 35.90 -13.65 -2.52
CA ALA A 37 34.62 -14.30 -2.77
C ALA A 37 33.77 -14.46 -1.50
N PHE A 38 34.42 -14.63 -0.34
CA PHE A 38 33.73 -14.60 0.96
C PHE A 38 33.22 -13.20 1.30
N GLY A 39 34.03 -12.16 1.09
CA GLY A 39 33.66 -10.77 1.34
C GLY A 39 32.47 -10.30 0.50
N GLU A 40 32.42 -10.67 -0.78
CA GLU A 40 31.25 -10.37 -1.64
C GLU A 40 29.99 -11.06 -1.14
N ARG A 41 30.05 -12.35 -0.80
CA ARG A 41 28.89 -13.06 -0.22
C ARG A 41 28.42 -12.48 1.11
N GLN A 42 29.32 -11.93 1.94
CA GLN A 42 28.92 -11.24 3.16
C GLN A 42 28.23 -9.91 2.86
N ARG A 43 28.70 -9.16 1.87
CA ARG A 43 28.04 -7.91 1.42
C ARG A 43 26.66 -8.18 0.84
N GLU A 44 26.52 -9.22 0.01
CA GLU A 44 25.21 -9.63 -0.52
C GLU A 44 24.24 -10.03 0.59
N ARG A 45 24.70 -10.78 1.60
CA ARG A 45 23.89 -11.13 2.77
C ARG A 45 23.52 -9.93 3.63
N GLN A 46 24.44 -8.96 3.78
CA GLN A 46 24.15 -7.71 4.48
C GLN A 46 23.08 -6.91 3.74
N VAL A 47 23.23 -6.72 2.42
CA VAL A 47 22.23 -6.03 1.59
C VAL A 47 20.88 -6.74 1.61
N ALA A 48 20.86 -8.07 1.52
CA ALA A 48 19.61 -8.84 1.60
C ALA A 48 18.95 -8.68 2.98
N SER A 49 19.72 -8.78 4.07
CA SER A 49 19.20 -8.58 5.43
C SER A 49 18.69 -7.16 5.66
N GLU A 50 19.35 -6.15 5.11
CA GLU A 50 18.93 -4.75 5.18
C GLU A 50 17.64 -4.53 4.38
N ALA A 51 17.53 -5.13 3.19
CA ALA A 51 16.31 -5.08 2.38
C ALA A 51 15.13 -5.78 3.06
N ASP A 52 15.35 -6.93 3.69
CA ASP A 52 14.32 -7.65 4.45
C ASP A 52 13.90 -6.85 5.70
N ALA A 53 14.84 -6.21 6.39
CA ALA A 53 14.55 -5.32 7.51
C ALA A 53 13.76 -4.07 7.09
N GLN A 54 14.09 -3.48 5.94
CA GLN A 54 13.34 -2.35 5.37
C GLN A 54 11.93 -2.75 5.00
N LYS A 55 11.74 -3.91 4.35
CA LYS A 55 10.40 -4.43 4.06
C LYS A 55 9.59 -4.68 5.32
N ALA A 56 10.20 -5.25 6.37
CA ALA A 56 9.53 -5.45 7.65
C ALA A 56 9.18 -4.13 8.35
N GLU A 57 10.04 -3.11 8.27
CA GLU A 57 9.75 -1.77 8.80
C GLU A 57 8.65 -1.08 7.99
N GLU A 58 8.64 -1.22 6.67
CA GLU A 58 7.60 -0.69 5.79
C GLU A 58 6.25 -1.38 6.05
N GLN A 59 6.25 -2.70 6.24
CA GLN A 59 5.07 -3.45 6.68
C GLN A 59 4.59 -3.03 8.07
N ASN A 60 5.50 -2.87 9.04
CA ASN A 60 5.12 -2.37 10.36
C ASN A 60 4.59 -0.94 10.32
N LYS A 61 5.16 -0.05 9.49
CA LYS A 61 4.63 1.31 9.31
C LYS A 61 3.27 1.32 8.62
N ALA A 62 3.07 0.47 7.63
CA ALA A 62 1.76 0.27 7.00
C ALA A 62 0.74 -0.26 8.01
N GLN A 63 1.12 -1.21 8.87
CA GLN A 63 0.27 -1.72 9.95
C GLN A 63 0.02 -0.69 11.05
N GLU A 64 1.01 0.12 11.42
CA GLU A 64 0.84 1.21 12.39
C GLU A 64 -0.06 2.33 11.84
N ALA A 65 0.02 2.62 10.53
CA ALA A 65 -0.89 3.54 9.84
C ALA A 65 -2.32 2.97 9.74
N ALA A 66 -2.48 1.65 9.52
CA ALA A 66 -3.78 0.99 9.62
C ALA A 66 -4.30 0.96 11.08
N ASN A 67 -3.40 0.93 12.07
CA ASN A 67 -3.74 0.89 13.49
C ASN A 67 -4.11 2.27 14.09
N THR A 68 -4.23 3.32 13.28
CA THR A 68 -4.82 4.59 13.74
C THR A 68 -6.35 4.60 13.68
N SER A 69 -6.98 3.55 13.15
CA SER A 69 -8.44 3.42 13.21
C SER A 69 -8.90 3.49 14.67
N THR A 70 -9.72 4.51 14.96
CA THR A 70 -10.40 4.68 16.25
C THR A 70 -11.80 4.06 16.19
N TRP A 71 -12.03 3.19 15.20
CA TRP A 71 -13.29 2.48 15.01
C TRP A 71 -13.62 1.62 16.24
N LEU A 72 -14.87 1.73 16.67
CA LEU A 72 -15.43 1.00 17.79
C LEU A 72 -16.37 -0.08 17.24
N PRO A 73 -15.97 -1.37 17.23
CA PRO A 73 -16.70 -2.40 16.51
C PRO A 73 -18.07 -2.73 17.10
N ASN A 74 -18.45 -2.19 18.26
CA ASN A 74 -19.75 -2.41 18.90
C ASN A 74 -20.60 -1.13 19.00
N THR A 75 -20.26 -0.12 18.20
CA THR A 75 -21.06 1.09 18.07
C THR A 75 -21.56 1.23 16.64
N PRO A 76 -22.80 1.68 16.42
CA PRO A 76 -23.31 1.91 15.08
C PRO A 76 -22.41 2.89 14.30
N PRO A 77 -22.23 2.71 12.98
CA PRO A 77 -21.44 3.61 12.12
C PRO A 77 -21.77 5.09 12.32
N ALA A 78 -23.05 5.44 12.40
CA ALA A 78 -23.51 6.81 12.64
C ALA A 78 -23.13 7.41 14.01
N ALA A 79 -22.69 6.58 14.96
CA ALA A 79 -22.27 6.97 16.31
C ALA A 79 -20.75 6.86 16.50
N GLN A 80 -20.01 6.48 15.48
CA GLN A 80 -18.54 6.46 15.50
C GLN A 80 -18.02 7.90 15.67
N PRO A 81 -16.88 8.08 16.35
CA PRO A 81 -16.17 9.36 16.25
C PRO A 81 -15.82 9.61 14.77
N ASN A 82 -15.88 10.85 14.28
CA ASN A 82 -15.45 11.19 12.90
C ASN A 82 -13.98 10.77 12.73
N THR A 83 -13.74 9.58 12.19
CA THR A 83 -12.41 8.93 12.17
C THR A 83 -11.83 8.86 10.78
N HIS A 84 -12.68 8.84 9.75
CA HIS A 84 -12.27 8.67 8.36
C HIS A 84 -13.07 9.58 7.45
N GLN A 85 -13.17 10.87 7.79
CA GLN A 85 -13.66 11.82 6.80
C GLN A 85 -12.58 11.89 5.71
N LEU A 86 -12.82 11.26 4.55
CA LEU A 86 -11.94 11.42 3.41
C LEU A 86 -11.77 12.93 3.21
N THR A 87 -10.54 13.41 3.39
CA THR A 87 -10.23 14.78 2.98
C THR A 87 -10.40 14.79 1.48
N GLN A 88 -11.33 15.63 1.00
CA GLN A 88 -11.61 15.79 -0.42
C GLN A 88 -10.30 15.69 -1.22
N PRO A 89 -10.24 14.88 -2.30
CA PRO A 89 -9.02 14.72 -3.08
C PRO A 89 -8.49 16.12 -3.40
N ALA A 90 -7.27 16.40 -2.94
CA ALA A 90 -6.73 17.74 -2.74
C ALA A 90 -7.30 18.78 -3.72
N SER A 91 -8.20 19.62 -3.23
CA SER A 91 -8.54 20.90 -3.87
C SER A 91 -7.31 21.81 -3.73
N ASN A 92 -6.30 21.52 -4.54
CA ASN A 92 -5.19 22.42 -4.75
C ASN A 92 -5.83 23.73 -5.21
N SER A 93 -5.68 24.77 -4.41
CA SER A 93 -6.35 26.07 -4.50
C SER A 93 -5.91 26.88 -5.71
N THR A 94 -5.67 26.24 -6.85
CA THR A 94 -5.45 26.91 -8.14
C THR A 94 -5.87 26.08 -9.35
N GLN A 95 -6.60 24.97 -9.22
CA GLN A 95 -7.35 24.41 -10.35
C GLN A 95 -8.34 23.35 -9.85
N SER A 96 -9.53 23.81 -9.45
CA SER A 96 -10.72 22.97 -9.55
C SER A 96 -10.78 22.39 -10.98
N PRO A 97 -11.25 21.15 -11.19
CA PRO A 97 -11.47 20.60 -12.53
C PRO A 97 -12.47 21.44 -13.37
N ILE A 98 -13.08 22.44 -12.75
CA ILE A 98 -14.02 23.42 -13.30
C ILE A 98 -13.32 24.58 -14.05
N SER A 99 -11.99 24.72 -13.95
CA SER A 99 -11.26 25.92 -14.43
C SER A 99 -11.31 26.16 -15.95
N ASN A 100 -11.99 25.32 -16.73
CA ASN A 100 -12.16 25.52 -18.17
C ASN A 100 -13.61 25.41 -18.70
N LEU A 101 -14.62 25.41 -17.82
CA LEU A 101 -16.01 25.63 -18.25
C LEU A 101 -16.38 27.09 -18.06
N GLN A 102 -16.15 27.90 -19.09
CA GLN A 102 -16.67 29.26 -19.15
C GLN A 102 -18.20 29.24 -19.32
N SER A 103 -18.96 29.01 -18.26
CA SER A 103 -20.40 29.31 -18.23
C SER A 103 -20.86 29.79 -16.85
N PRO A 104 -21.85 30.70 -16.80
CA PRO A 104 -22.23 31.44 -15.59
C PRO A 104 -23.04 30.61 -14.57
N THR A 105 -22.88 29.29 -14.55
CA THR A 105 -23.72 28.33 -13.78
C THR A 105 -22.99 27.67 -12.60
N ASP A 106 -21.73 28.00 -12.33
CA ASP A 106 -20.90 27.38 -11.28
C ASP A 106 -21.46 27.49 -9.84
N ALA A 107 -22.25 28.51 -9.54
CA ALA A 107 -22.86 28.66 -8.21
C ALA A 107 -24.10 27.76 -8.02
N ASP A 108 -24.68 27.26 -9.12
CA ASP A 108 -25.87 26.39 -9.09
C ASP A 108 -25.45 24.97 -8.66
N LEU A 109 -24.28 24.50 -9.14
CA LEU A 109 -23.83 23.11 -8.97
C LEU A 109 -23.32 22.77 -7.57
N THR A 110 -22.87 23.74 -6.77
CA THR A 110 -22.35 23.49 -5.42
C THR A 110 -23.45 23.28 -4.37
N THR A 111 -24.70 23.54 -4.72
CA THR A 111 -25.86 23.36 -3.83
C THR A 111 -27.01 22.63 -4.49
N THR A 112 -26.91 22.38 -5.80
CA THR A 112 -27.88 21.54 -6.51
C THR A 112 -27.47 20.10 -6.28
N ASP A 113 -28.43 19.34 -5.78
CA ASP A 113 -28.40 17.90 -5.62
C ASP A 113 -29.50 17.40 -6.57
N THR A 114 -29.08 16.95 -7.75
CA THR A 114 -29.98 16.70 -8.87
C THR A 114 -30.75 15.38 -8.72
N ASP A 115 -30.09 14.34 -8.22
CA ASP A 115 -30.65 13.00 -8.06
C ASP A 115 -31.13 12.72 -6.62
N GLY A 116 -30.84 13.63 -5.68
CA GLY A 116 -31.43 13.67 -4.35
C GLY A 116 -30.80 12.68 -3.38
N ASP A 117 -29.57 12.27 -3.62
CA ASP A 117 -28.86 11.23 -2.87
C ASP A 117 -28.12 11.79 -1.63
N GLY A 118 -28.06 13.12 -1.51
CA GLY A 118 -27.40 13.85 -0.43
C GLY A 118 -26.00 14.39 -0.79
N LEU A 119 -25.55 14.22 -2.02
CA LEU A 119 -24.33 14.81 -2.57
C LEU A 119 -24.69 15.91 -3.58
N SER A 120 -23.86 16.95 -3.69
CA SER A 120 -24.11 17.99 -4.71
C SER A 120 -23.51 17.59 -6.05
N ASP A 121 -24.10 18.05 -7.17
CA ASP A 121 -23.56 17.81 -8.53
C ASP A 121 -22.05 18.16 -8.61
N ALA A 122 -21.61 19.20 -7.88
CA ALA A 122 -20.21 19.58 -7.81
C ALA A 122 -19.34 18.57 -7.05
N ASP A 123 -19.84 18.02 -5.94
CA ASP A 123 -19.14 16.99 -5.17
C ASP A 123 -19.11 15.67 -5.95
N GLU A 124 -20.16 15.33 -6.71
CA GLU A 124 -20.20 14.10 -7.49
C GLU A 124 -19.13 14.10 -8.60
N LEU A 125 -18.82 15.27 -9.17
CA LEU A 125 -17.72 15.44 -10.12
C LEU A 125 -16.34 15.27 -9.46
N VAL A 126 -16.22 15.60 -8.18
CA VAL A 126 -14.97 15.43 -7.41
C VAL A 126 -14.75 13.95 -7.08
N TRP A 127 -15.82 13.27 -6.64
CA TRP A 127 -15.83 11.84 -6.33
C TRP A 127 -15.88 10.94 -7.57
N LYS A 128 -16.23 11.50 -8.72
CA LYS A 128 -16.45 10.81 -10.00
C LYS A 128 -17.56 9.77 -9.93
N SER A 129 -18.49 9.91 -8.98
CA SER A 129 -19.74 9.17 -8.96
C SER A 129 -20.61 9.52 -10.16
N CYS A 130 -20.60 10.79 -10.60
CA CYS A 130 -21.44 11.19 -11.73
C CYS A 130 -21.03 10.50 -13.06
N PRO A 131 -21.91 9.70 -13.69
CA PRO A 131 -21.59 9.03 -14.95
C PRO A 131 -21.53 10.05 -16.09
N GLN A 132 -20.31 10.37 -16.55
CA GLN A 132 -20.12 11.23 -17.71
C GLN A 132 -20.55 10.50 -19.00
N THR A 133 -21.84 10.60 -19.34
CA THR A 133 -22.44 9.95 -20.52
C THR A 133 -22.00 10.56 -21.86
N GLY A 134 -20.93 11.35 -21.90
CA GLY A 134 -20.47 12.04 -23.11
C GLY A 134 -21.43 13.11 -23.65
N LEU A 135 -22.53 13.36 -22.94
CA LEU A 135 -23.37 14.53 -23.08
C LEU A 135 -22.67 15.67 -22.32
N ALA A 136 -22.66 16.88 -22.88
CA ALA A 136 -22.08 18.06 -22.25
C ALA A 136 -22.88 18.54 -21.02
N ASP A 137 -23.69 17.66 -20.42
CA ASP A 137 -24.48 17.97 -19.25
C ASP A 137 -23.64 17.61 -18.03
N VAL A 138 -23.33 18.65 -17.26
CA VAL A 138 -22.59 18.59 -16.00
C VAL A 138 -23.53 18.20 -14.85
N ARG A 139 -24.84 18.28 -15.09
CA ARG A 139 -25.87 17.90 -14.13
C ARG A 139 -26.05 16.40 -14.18
N CYS A 140 -26.01 15.75 -13.03
CA CYS A 140 -26.18 14.30 -12.88
C CYS A 140 -27.66 13.89 -13.03
N THR A 141 -28.31 14.46 -14.06
CA THR A 141 -29.73 14.30 -14.37
C THR A 141 -29.97 12.98 -15.08
N GLY A 142 -30.57 12.02 -14.37
CA GLY A 142 -31.40 11.00 -15.01
C GLY A 142 -30.79 9.62 -15.20
N VAL A 143 -29.86 9.21 -14.34
CA VAL A 143 -29.51 7.79 -14.21
C VAL A 143 -29.98 7.37 -12.82
N ALA A 144 -30.88 6.38 -12.71
CA ALA A 144 -31.25 5.84 -11.40
C ALA A 144 -30.05 5.19 -10.68
N ASP A 145 -28.96 4.94 -11.41
CA ASP A 145 -27.66 4.47 -10.94
C ASP A 145 -26.66 5.63 -10.66
N SER A 146 -27.11 6.90 -10.62
CA SER A 146 -26.24 8.00 -10.12
C SER A 146 -26.34 8.18 -8.61
N THR A 147 -27.38 7.63 -7.98
CA THR A 147 -27.55 7.73 -6.52
C THR A 147 -26.71 6.71 -5.75
N ASP A 148 -26.26 5.65 -6.43
CA ASP A 148 -25.50 4.51 -5.89
C ASP A 148 -24.60 4.04 -7.04
N SER A 149 -23.43 4.65 -7.12
CA SER A 149 -22.58 4.65 -8.31
C SER A 149 -21.81 3.34 -8.51
N ASP A 150 -21.58 2.57 -7.45
CA ASP A 150 -20.96 1.25 -7.50
C ASP A 150 -21.95 0.08 -7.28
N GLY A 151 -23.16 0.37 -6.84
CA GLY A 151 -24.26 -0.58 -6.75
C GLY A 151 -24.18 -1.49 -5.52
N ASP A 152 -23.44 -1.12 -4.48
CA ASP A 152 -23.35 -1.87 -3.23
C ASP A 152 -24.64 -1.73 -2.38
N GLY A 153 -25.45 -0.71 -2.67
CA GLY A 153 -26.72 -0.41 -2.03
C GLY A 153 -26.66 0.62 -0.91
N LEU A 154 -25.55 1.34 -0.76
CA LEU A 154 -25.43 2.63 -0.10
C LEU A 154 -25.56 3.75 -1.15
N THR A 155 -26.05 4.92 -0.74
CA THR A 155 -26.05 6.07 -1.66
C THR A 155 -24.73 6.81 -1.60
N ASP A 156 -24.28 7.42 -2.70
CA ASP A 156 -22.99 8.14 -2.73
C ASP A 156 -22.94 9.24 -1.65
N GLY A 157 -24.08 9.91 -1.42
CA GLY A 157 -24.26 10.85 -0.32
C GLY A 157 -24.19 10.23 1.08
N GLN A 158 -24.65 9.00 1.30
CA GLN A 158 -24.48 8.28 2.58
C GLN A 158 -23.03 7.90 2.80
N GLU A 159 -22.40 7.38 1.77
CA GLU A 159 -21.00 7.02 1.77
C GLU A 159 -20.13 8.22 2.11
N VAL A 160 -20.22 9.34 1.40
CA VAL A 160 -19.34 10.49 1.67
C VAL A 160 -19.68 11.21 2.98
N ASN A 161 -20.97 11.42 3.29
CA ASN A 161 -21.35 12.28 4.41
C ASN A 161 -21.42 11.56 5.75
N GLN A 162 -21.69 10.24 5.76
CA GLN A 162 -21.94 9.49 7.00
C GLN A 162 -20.85 8.47 7.30
N LEU A 163 -20.40 7.73 6.29
CA LEU A 163 -19.44 6.64 6.45
C LEU A 163 -18.01 7.12 6.15
N GLY A 164 -17.91 8.06 5.23
CA GLY A 164 -16.74 8.55 4.52
C GLY A 164 -16.21 7.59 3.45
N THR A 165 -16.94 6.55 3.02
CA THR A 165 -16.45 5.56 2.04
C THR A 165 -16.34 6.15 0.64
N VAL A 166 -15.85 5.37 -0.33
CA VAL A 166 -15.59 5.84 -1.70
C VAL A 166 -16.74 5.45 -2.62
N PRO A 167 -17.55 6.39 -3.15
CA PRO A 167 -18.78 6.07 -3.90
C PRO A 167 -18.65 5.30 -5.22
N ILE A 168 -17.43 4.99 -5.63
CA ILE A 168 -17.16 4.31 -6.89
C ILE A 168 -16.54 2.94 -6.66
N LEU A 169 -16.47 2.51 -5.40
CA LEU A 169 -15.85 1.29 -4.93
C LEU A 169 -16.80 0.63 -3.92
N ALA A 170 -17.48 -0.43 -4.36
CA ALA A 170 -18.36 -1.20 -3.49
C ALA A 170 -17.65 -1.82 -2.27
N ASP A 171 -16.32 -1.86 -2.27
CA ASP A 171 -15.43 -2.33 -1.21
C ASP A 171 -14.24 -1.35 -1.18
N THR A 172 -14.26 -0.43 -0.21
CA THR A 172 -13.34 0.71 -0.13
C THR A 172 -11.92 0.26 0.22
N ASP A 173 -11.75 -0.76 1.05
CA ASP A 173 -10.43 -1.22 1.51
C ASP A 173 -9.89 -2.45 0.76
N GLY A 174 -10.74 -3.12 -0.01
CA GLY A 174 -10.40 -4.24 -0.88
C GLY A 174 -10.26 -5.57 -0.17
N ASP A 175 -10.86 -5.75 1.02
CA ASP A 175 -10.83 -7.02 1.77
C ASP A 175 -11.76 -8.11 1.20
N GLY A 176 -12.68 -7.71 0.30
CA GLY A 176 -13.67 -8.56 -0.35
C GLY A 176 -15.05 -8.55 0.31
N ILE A 177 -15.28 -7.71 1.31
CA ILE A 177 -16.56 -7.42 1.93
C ILE A 177 -17.02 -6.05 1.42
N GLU A 178 -18.27 -5.97 0.97
CA GLU A 178 -18.82 -4.69 0.48
C GLU A 178 -19.04 -3.72 1.66
N ASP A 179 -18.81 -2.43 1.44
CA ASP A 179 -18.90 -1.38 2.47
C ASP A 179 -20.25 -1.44 3.19
N LYS A 180 -21.34 -1.64 2.44
CA LYS A 180 -22.68 -1.87 3.00
C LYS A 180 -22.74 -3.01 4.02
N VAL A 181 -22.12 -4.14 3.72
CA VAL A 181 -22.17 -5.34 4.57
C VAL A 181 -21.42 -5.09 5.87
N GLU A 182 -20.31 -4.36 5.80
CA GLU A 182 -19.52 -3.97 6.96
C GLU A 182 -20.28 -3.05 7.91
N VAL A 183 -20.99 -2.07 7.35
CA VAL A 183 -21.77 -1.08 8.13
C VAL A 183 -23.12 -1.63 8.63
N GLU A 184 -23.72 -2.61 7.95
CA GLU A 184 -24.86 -3.36 8.48
C GLU A 184 -24.44 -4.22 9.68
N GLY A 185 -23.23 -4.78 9.63
CA GLY A 185 -22.67 -5.58 10.71
C GLY A 185 -23.43 -6.89 10.97
N TYR A 186 -23.16 -7.51 12.11
CA TYR A 186 -23.82 -8.74 12.53
C TYR A 186 -24.08 -8.77 14.03
N THR A 187 -25.17 -9.43 14.44
CA THR A 187 -25.47 -9.66 15.86
C THR A 187 -24.97 -11.03 16.30
N ASP A 188 -24.22 -11.08 17.40
CA ASP A 188 -23.72 -12.33 17.98
C ASP A 188 -24.81 -13.11 18.75
N SER A 189 -24.49 -14.32 19.21
CA SER A 189 -25.41 -15.15 20.00
C SER A 189 -25.76 -14.56 21.39
N ASN A 190 -25.02 -13.55 21.84
CA ASN A 190 -25.24 -12.84 23.10
C ASN A 190 -26.13 -11.60 22.89
N GLY A 191 -26.51 -11.27 21.65
CA GLY A 191 -27.29 -10.08 21.31
C GLY A 191 -26.45 -8.80 21.24
N VAL A 192 -25.14 -8.92 21.00
CA VAL A 192 -24.23 -7.79 20.78
C VAL A 192 -24.07 -7.58 19.28
N ASP A 193 -24.27 -6.35 18.83
CA ASP A 193 -24.05 -5.95 17.44
C ASP A 193 -22.58 -5.61 17.22
N TRP A 194 -22.04 -6.12 16.10
CA TRP A 194 -20.67 -5.97 15.66
C TRP A 194 -20.64 -5.34 14.27
N TYR A 195 -19.82 -4.32 14.07
CA TYR A 195 -19.65 -3.57 12.83
C TYR A 195 -18.17 -3.61 12.42
N LEU A 196 -17.92 -3.82 11.12
CA LEU A 196 -16.59 -3.79 10.54
C LEU A 196 -16.24 -2.35 10.12
N ASP A 197 -14.95 -2.08 9.96
CA ASP A 197 -14.40 -0.78 9.60
C ASP A 197 -14.09 -0.77 8.08
N PRO A 198 -14.86 -0.05 7.25
CA PRO A 198 -14.74 -0.08 5.79
C PRO A 198 -13.43 0.46 5.19
N TYR A 199 -12.47 0.82 6.04
CA TYR A 199 -11.15 1.32 5.65
C TYR A 199 -10.02 0.43 6.11
N ALA A 200 -10.34 -0.63 6.86
CA ALA A 200 -9.38 -1.48 7.51
C ALA A 200 -9.54 -2.92 7.03
N LEU A 201 -8.65 -3.28 6.09
CA LEU A 201 -8.47 -4.62 5.52
C LEU A 201 -8.57 -5.75 6.55
N ASP A 202 -8.17 -5.47 7.78
CA ASP A 202 -8.37 -6.36 8.92
C ASP A 202 -8.90 -5.52 10.09
N SER A 203 -10.22 -5.38 10.10
CA SER A 203 -10.99 -4.60 11.08
C SER A 203 -10.74 -5.03 12.53
N ASN A 204 -10.63 -6.35 12.78
CA ASN A 204 -10.49 -6.90 14.12
C ASN A 204 -9.02 -7.21 14.51
N LYS A 205 -8.08 -7.05 13.56
CA LYS A 205 -6.64 -7.24 13.69
C LYS A 205 -6.26 -8.67 14.07
N ASP A 206 -7.03 -9.66 13.65
CA ASP A 206 -6.77 -11.07 13.93
C ASP A 206 -5.84 -11.74 12.90
N GLY A 207 -5.48 -11.01 11.83
CA GLY A 207 -4.54 -11.42 10.80
C GLY A 207 -5.17 -12.23 9.65
N LEU A 208 -6.49 -12.16 9.51
CA LEU A 208 -7.27 -12.69 8.38
C LEU A 208 -7.87 -11.55 7.58
#